data_AF-A0A8C6YWX8-F1
#
_entry.id   AF-A0A8C6YWX8-F1
#
_cell.length_a   1.000
_cell.length_b   1.000
_cell.length_c   1.000
_cell.angle_alpha   90.00
_cell.angle_beta   90.00
_cell.angle_gamma   90.00
#
_symmetry.space_group_name_H-M   'P 1'
#
loop_
_entity.id
_entity.type
_entity.pdbx_description
1 polymer ?
#
loop_
_entity_poly.entity_id
_entity_poly.type
_entity_poly.pdbx_seq_one_letter_code
_entity_poly.pdbx_strand_id
1 'polypeptide(L)'
;MWYEILPGMAVMGVCLSIPGLSTLYMHRWCNGGKEKRIARYPFQWTLMERDRRISGVNKYYVSKAGQESVDLEKSGLKTSLKIKSSS
;
A
#
# COMPACT_ATOMS: atom_id res chain seq x y z
N MET A 1 13.16 -35.47 31.47
CA MET A 1 11.96 -36.27 31.81
C MET A 1 10.62 -35.60 31.44
N TRP A 2 10.32 -34.32 31.77
CA TRP A 2 9.18 -33.62 31.14
C TRP A 2 9.60 -32.46 30.22
N TYR A 3 10.71 -31.79 30.56
CA TYR A 3 11.28 -30.70 29.76
C TYR A 3 11.84 -31.10 28.39
N GLU A 4 11.99 -32.40 28.10
CA GLU A 4 12.51 -32.86 26.81
C GLU A 4 11.53 -32.64 25.64
N ILE A 5 10.26 -32.37 25.94
CA ILE A 5 9.28 -31.94 24.93
C ILE A 5 9.41 -30.46 24.55
N LEU A 6 9.98 -29.64 25.43
CA LEU A 6 10.16 -28.19 25.21
C LEU A 6 10.99 -27.86 23.97
N PRO A 7 12.14 -28.50 23.70
CA PRO A 7 12.89 -28.22 22.46
C PRO A 7 12.08 -28.59 21.21
N GLY A 8 11.32 -29.68 21.22
CA GLY A 8 10.45 -30.04 20.09
C GLY A 8 9.36 -29.00 19.83
N MET A 9 8.69 -28.55 20.89
CA MET A 9 7.65 -27.52 20.81
C MET A 9 8.23 -26.14 20.43
N ALA A 10 9.44 -25.81 20.90
CA ALA A 10 10.13 -24.58 20.53
C ALA A 10 10.49 -24.57 19.04
N VAL A 11 11.03 -25.66 18.51
CA VAL A 11 11.37 -25.77 17.08
C VAL A 11 10.11 -25.69 16.21
N MET A 12 9.03 -26.39 16.58
CA MET A 12 7.76 -26.28 15.87
C MET A 12 7.18 -24.85 15.93
N GLY A 13 7.21 -24.22 17.10
CA GLY A 13 6.73 -22.85 17.28
C GLY A 13 7.49 -21.84 16.43
N VAL A 14 8.83 -21.95 16.39
CA VAL A 14 9.68 -21.10 15.53
C VAL A 14 9.37 -21.36 14.05
N CYS A 15 9.31 -22.63 13.64
CA CYS A 15 9.04 -23.00 12.25
C CYS A 15 7.69 -22.49 11.75
N LEU A 16 6.65 -22.48 12.59
CA LEU A 16 5.33 -21.96 12.26
C LEU A 16 5.24 -20.42 12.35
N SER A 17 6.09 -19.79 13.17
CA SER A 17 6.13 -18.33 13.30
C SER A 17 6.82 -17.65 12.12
N ILE A 18 7.82 -18.30 11.51
CA ILE A 18 8.60 -17.75 10.40
C ILE A 18 7.72 -17.34 9.20
N PRO A 19 6.78 -18.17 8.69
CA PRO A 19 5.88 -17.77 7.61
C PRO A 19 5.03 -16.54 7.94
N GLY A 20 4.51 -16.45 9.17
CA GLY A 20 3.69 -15.32 9.61
C GLY A 20 4.46 -14.01 9.63
N LEU A 21 5.67 -14.01 10.20
CA LEU A 21 6.55 -12.85 10.20
C LEU A 21 7.00 -12.49 8.78
N SER A 22 7.40 -13.48 7.99
CA SER A 22 7.83 -13.29 6.60
C SER A 22 6.74 -12.62 5.76
N THR A 23 5.51 -13.12 5.82
CA THR A 23 4.38 -12.52 5.08
C THR A 23 4.03 -11.11 5.55
N LEU A 24 4.13 -10.82 6.84
CA LEU A 24 3.92 -9.47 7.37
C LEU A 24 4.97 -8.48 6.82
N TYR A 25 6.25 -8.84 6.88
CA TYR A 25 7.32 -8.01 6.33
C TYR A 25 7.18 -7.85 4.81
N MET A 26 6.87 -8.92 4.09
CA MET A 26 6.66 -8.89 2.64
C MET A 26 5.47 -8.00 2.26
N HIS A 27 4.35 -8.09 2.99
CA HIS A 27 3.18 -7.24 2.75
C HIS A 27 3.49 -5.77 3.03
N ARG A 28 4.26 -5.48 4.07
CA ARG A 28 4.66 -4.11 4.39
C ARG A 28 5.62 -3.55 3.35
N TRP A 29 6.53 -4.36 2.82
CA TRP A 29 7.47 -3.96 1.76
C TRP A 29 6.74 -3.66 0.44
N CYS A 30 5.87 -4.57 -0.01
CA CYS A 30 5.18 -4.44 -1.31
C CYS A 30 4.14 -3.31 -1.35
N ASN A 31 3.61 -2.88 -0.20
CA ASN A 31 2.55 -1.87 -0.11
C ASN A 31 3.03 -0.52 0.44
N GLY A 32 4.33 -0.23 0.33
CA GLY A 32 4.87 1.08 0.70
C GLY A 32 4.81 1.38 2.20
N GLY A 33 5.03 0.37 3.04
CA GLY A 33 5.06 0.50 4.50
C GLY A 33 3.70 0.35 5.19
N LYS A 34 2.61 0.15 4.42
CA LYS A 34 1.24 0.01 4.93
C LYS A 34 0.77 -1.44 4.91
N GLU A 35 -0.29 -1.71 5.67
CA GLU A 35 -1.02 -2.97 5.60
C GLU A 35 -1.55 -3.24 4.18
N LYS A 36 -1.56 -4.51 3.75
CA LYS A 36 -2.17 -4.88 2.47
C LYS A 36 -3.67 -4.62 2.52
N ARG A 37 -4.21 -3.83 1.59
CA ARG A 37 -5.67 -3.71 1.45
C ARG A 37 -6.28 -5.03 1.00
N ILE A 38 -7.27 -5.50 1.74
CA ILE A 38 -8.04 -6.72 1.44
C ILE A 38 -9.38 -6.29 0.84
N ALA A 39 -9.65 -6.66 -0.41
CA ALA A 39 -10.94 -6.44 -1.05
C ALA A 39 -11.82 -7.69 -0.89
N ARG A 40 -12.58 -7.75 0.19
CA ARG A 40 -13.56 -8.82 0.43
C ARG A 40 -14.88 -8.58 -0.31
N TYR A 41 -15.23 -7.31 -0.49
CA TYR A 41 -16.46 -6.89 -1.17
C TYR A 41 -16.16 -6.22 -2.51
N PRO A 42 -17.07 -6.30 -3.50
CA PRO A 42 -16.87 -5.68 -4.81
C PRO A 42 -16.68 -4.15 -4.70
N PHE A 43 -17.34 -3.51 -3.74
CA PHE A 43 -17.14 -2.09 -3.45
C PHE A 43 -15.71 -1.74 -3.02
N GLN A 44 -15.04 -2.62 -2.27
CA GLN A 44 -13.65 -2.38 -1.87
C GLN A 44 -12.69 -2.50 -3.05
N TRP A 45 -13.01 -3.35 -4.03
CA TRP A 45 -12.25 -3.48 -5.26
C TRP A 45 -12.38 -2.24 -6.14
N THR A 46 -13.61 -1.73 -6.33
CA THR A 46 -13.84 -0.51 -7.13
C THR A 46 -13.12 0.71 -6.55
N LEU A 47 -13.07 0.82 -5.21
CA LEU A 47 -12.27 1.84 -4.53
C LEU A 47 -10.76 1.66 -4.73
N MET A 48 -10.25 0.43 -4.70
CA MET A 48 -8.83 0.15 -4.95
C MET A 48 -8.41 0.50 -6.39
N GLU A 49 -9.27 0.23 -7.37
CA GLU A 49 -9.05 0.61 -8.76
C GLU A 49 -9.13 2.11 -8.99
N ARG A 50 -9.99 2.82 -8.24
CA ARG A 50 -10.03 4.28 -8.22
C ARG A 50 -8.69 4.83 -7.72
N ASP A 51 -8.19 4.33 -6.58
CA ASP A 51 -6.91 4.75 -6.01
C ASP A 51 -5.75 4.46 -6.99
N ARG A 52 -5.76 3.31 -7.67
CA ARG A 52 -4.79 2.99 -8.74
C ARG A 52 -4.80 4.02 -9.86
N ARG A 53 -5.98 4.43 -10.34
CA ARG A 53 -6.13 5.43 -11.42
C ARG A 53 -5.67 6.82 -10.99
N ILE A 54 -6.03 7.25 -9.78
CA ILE A 54 -5.68 8.57 -9.24
C ILE A 54 -4.19 8.67 -8.91
N SER A 55 -3.53 7.56 -8.57
CA SER A 55 -2.10 7.55 -8.24
C SER A 55 -1.20 8.03 -9.38
N GLY A 56 -1.60 7.88 -10.65
CA GLY A 56 -0.79 8.22 -11.84
C GLY A 56 0.44 7.31 -12.07
N VAL A 57 0.83 6.50 -11.09
CA VAL A 57 1.95 5.53 -11.14
C VAL A 57 1.48 4.08 -11.15
N ASN A 58 0.20 3.85 -11.45
CA ASN A 58 -0.39 2.51 -11.54
C ASN A 58 -0.19 1.65 -10.27
N LYS A 59 -0.11 2.29 -9.10
CA LYS A 59 0.15 1.63 -7.81
C LYS A 59 -0.88 2.11 -6.80
N TYR A 60 -1.75 1.20 -6.35
CA TYR A 60 -2.87 1.54 -5.46
C TYR A 60 -2.45 1.96 -4.05
N TYR A 61 -1.27 1.55 -3.58
CA TYR A 61 -0.77 1.90 -2.23
C TYR A 61 -0.18 3.31 -2.15
N VAL A 62 0.09 3.95 -3.30
CA VAL A 62 0.57 5.32 -3.38
C VAL A 62 -0.61 6.25 -3.22
N SER A 63 -0.83 6.67 -1.97
CA SER A 63 -1.84 7.68 -1.64
C SER A 63 -1.35 9.03 -2.15
N LYS A 64 -2.12 9.69 -3.03
CA LYS A 64 -2.01 11.14 -3.21
C LYS A 64 -2.52 11.76 -1.91
N ALA A 65 -1.70 12.49 -1.15
CA ALA A 65 -2.25 13.16 0.01
C ALA A 65 -3.17 14.28 -0.50
N GLY A 66 -4.33 14.38 0.14
CA GLY A 66 -5.56 14.87 -0.49
C GLY A 66 -5.59 16.36 -0.85
N GLN A 67 -4.53 17.11 -0.55
CA GLN A 67 -4.47 18.56 -0.80
C GLN A 67 -3.38 18.92 -1.80
N GLU A 68 -2.16 18.38 -1.69
CA GLU A 68 -1.07 18.80 -2.58
C GLU A 68 -1.28 18.41 -4.04
N SER A 69 -1.99 17.32 -4.32
CA SER A 69 -2.30 16.92 -5.70
C SER A 69 -3.30 17.85 -6.39
N VAL A 70 -4.22 18.45 -5.63
CA VAL A 70 -5.23 19.39 -6.15
C VAL A 70 -4.58 20.74 -6.44
N ASP A 71 -3.63 21.16 -5.61
CA ASP A 71 -2.89 22.41 -5.80
C ASP A 71 -1.90 22.31 -6.97
N LEU A 72 -1.27 21.14 -7.18
CA LEU A 72 -0.43 20.88 -8.36
C LEU A 72 -1.23 20.90 -9.67
N GLU A 73 -2.42 20.29 -9.71
CA GLU A 73 -3.30 20.36 -10.89
C GLU A 73 -3.73 21.81 -11.18
N LYS A 74 -4.14 22.56 -10.14
CA LYS A 74 -4.53 23.97 -10.27
C LYS A 74 -3.35 24.86 -10.70
N SER A 75 -2.15 24.60 -10.20
CA SER A 75 -0.94 25.35 -10.57
C SER A 75 -0.52 25.08 -12.02
N GLY A 76 -0.59 23.81 -12.47
CA GLY A 76 -0.33 23.41 -13.86
C GLY A 76 -1.33 23.99 -14.86
N LEU A 77 -2.61 24.03 -14.50
CA LEU A 77 -3.67 24.69 -15.29
C LEU A 77 -3.45 26.20 -15.37
N LYS A 78 -3.03 26.85 -14.28
CA LYS A 78 -2.68 28.29 -14.29
C LYS A 78 -1.48 28.59 -15.18
N THR A 79 -0.43 27.78 -15.17
CA THR A 79 0.72 27.95 -16.08
C THR A 79 0.32 27.78 -17.55
N SER A 80 -0.52 26.80 -17.87
CA SER A 80 -1.00 26.56 -19.23
C SER A 80 -1.93 27.66 -19.76
N LEU A 81 -2.82 28.20 -18.90
CA LEU A 81 -3.65 29.35 -19.25
C LEU A 81 -2.82 30.63 -19.44
N LYS A 82 -1.75 30.83 -18.66
CA LYS A 82 -0.87 32.00 -18.79
C LYS A 82 -0.04 31.97 -20.07
N ILE A 83 0.40 30.80 -20.52
CA ILE A 83 1.10 30.63 -21.80
C ILE A 83 0.16 30.91 -22.98
N LYS A 84 -1.10 30.43 -22.91
CA LYS A 84 -2.09 30.62 -23.99
C LYS A 84 -2.66 32.04 -24.09
N SER A 85 -2.52 32.85 -23.04
CA SER A 85 -2.88 34.27 -23.01
C SER A 85 -1.75 35.19 -23.48
N SER A 86 -0.53 34.67 -23.63
CA SER A 86 0.66 35.44 -23.99
C SER A 86 1.15 35.16 -25.42
N SER A 87 0.38 34.38 -26.19
CA SER A 87 0.48 34.21 -27.65
C SER A 87 -0.74 34.86 -28.30
#